data_AF-A0A7S3H432-F1
#
_entry.id   AF-A0A7S3H432-F1
#
_cell.length_a   1.000
_cell.length_b   1.000
_cell.length_c   1.000
_cell.angle_alpha   90.00
_cell.angle_beta   90.00
_cell.angle_gamma   90.00
#
_symmetry.space_group_name_H-M   'P 1'
#
loop_
_entity.id
_entity.type
_entity.pdbx_description
1 polymer ?
#
loop_
_entity_poly.entity_id
_entity_poly.type
_entity_poly.pdbx_seq_one_letter_code
_entity_poly.pdbx_strand_id
1 'polypeptide(L)'
;MSDDEEYEYDYGSDGDYDYGSDGGNEDEDKDNGNDELIEIENSFYEGDDLRTENPLKAIEMFEKVVELETKLGDQVKWRFKALQYLVVMYFTTGKFEKMEDRYRSML
;
A
#
# COMPACT_ATOMS: atom_id res chain seq x y z
N MET A 1 -34.19 -22.02 17.43
CA MET A 1 -32.84 -22.30 16.89
C MET A 1 -32.57 -21.14 15.96
N SER A 2 -31.82 -20.15 16.44
CA SER A 2 -31.38 -19.01 15.64
C SER A 2 -29.99 -19.37 15.13
N ASP A 3 -29.87 -19.52 13.82
CA ASP A 3 -28.57 -19.56 13.14
C ASP A 3 -27.98 -18.15 13.22
N ASP A 4 -27.16 -17.92 14.25
CA ASP A 4 -26.11 -16.92 14.19
C ASP A 4 -25.00 -17.52 13.31
N GLU A 5 -25.11 -17.33 12.00
CA GLU A 5 -24.00 -17.54 11.07
C GLU A 5 -22.95 -16.46 11.38
N GLU A 6 -22.03 -16.81 12.27
CA GLU A 6 -20.80 -16.09 12.54
C GLU A 6 -19.98 -16.06 11.24
N TYR A 7 -20.05 -14.95 10.50
CA TYR A 7 -19.18 -14.67 9.37
C TYR A 7 -17.75 -14.50 9.87
N GLU A 8 -17.06 -15.61 10.13
CA GLU A 8 -15.60 -15.65 10.19
C GLU A 8 -15.09 -15.28 8.80
N TYR A 9 -14.85 -13.98 8.61
CA TYR A 9 -14.02 -13.52 7.51
C TYR A 9 -12.60 -14.04 7.75
N ASP A 10 -12.29 -15.19 7.16
CA ASP A 10 -10.94 -15.73 7.05
C ASP A 10 -10.12 -14.79 6.15
N TYR A 11 -9.63 -13.70 6.74
CA TYR A 11 -8.61 -12.81 6.18
C TYR A 11 -7.21 -13.42 6.31
N GLY A 12 -7.12 -14.75 6.38
CA GLY A 12 -6.00 -15.47 6.98
C GLY A 12 -5.35 -16.53 6.11
N SER A 13 -5.48 -16.54 4.77
CA SER A 13 -4.52 -17.26 3.91
C SER A 13 -4.69 -16.91 2.43
N ASP A 14 -3.59 -16.56 1.77
CA ASP A 14 -3.36 -16.72 0.32
C ASP A 14 -4.37 -16.10 -0.65
N GLY A 15 -4.97 -14.96 -0.29
CA GLY A 15 -5.60 -14.07 -1.26
C GLY A 15 -4.53 -13.23 -1.93
N ASP A 16 -3.86 -13.77 -2.96
CA ASP A 16 -2.99 -13.02 -3.87
C ASP A 16 -3.78 -11.78 -4.35
N TYR A 17 -3.44 -10.62 -3.79
CA TYR A 17 -4.13 -9.35 -4.05
C TYR A 17 -3.66 -8.85 -5.42
N ASP A 18 -4.02 -9.57 -6.47
CA ASP A 18 -3.82 -9.14 -7.86
C ASP A 18 -4.76 -7.98 -8.15
N TYR A 19 -4.38 -6.80 -7.65
CA TYR A 19 -4.91 -5.52 -8.10
C TYR A 19 -4.51 -5.37 -9.56
N GLY A 20 -5.41 -5.82 -10.42
CA GLY A 20 -5.17 -6.08 -11.82
C GLY A 20 -4.47 -4.95 -12.57
N SER A 21 -3.61 -5.41 -13.47
CA SER A 21 -3.06 -4.73 -14.65
C SER A 21 -2.17 -3.52 -14.36
N ASP A 22 -0.88 -3.83 -14.22
CA ASP A 22 0.20 -2.96 -14.66
C ASP A 22 -0.10 -2.44 -16.08
N GLY A 23 -0.47 -1.17 -16.16
CA GLY A 23 -0.68 -0.40 -17.38
C GLY A 23 0.01 0.95 -17.25
N GLY A 24 1.12 0.99 -16.53
CA GLY A 24 1.94 2.19 -16.38
C GLY A 24 2.76 2.41 -17.64
N ASN A 25 2.50 3.51 -18.34
CA ASN A 25 3.32 4.03 -19.43
C ASN A 25 4.82 3.87 -19.14
N GLU A 26 5.52 3.17 -20.02
CA GLU A 26 6.98 3.03 -20.05
C GLU A 26 7.61 4.34 -20.56
N ASP A 27 7.41 5.45 -19.84
CA ASP A 27 8.14 6.67 -20.12
C ASP A 27 9.49 6.60 -19.39
N GLU A 28 10.50 6.12 -20.13
CA GLU A 28 11.93 6.14 -19.76
C GLU A 28 12.43 7.58 -19.57
N ASP A 29 12.08 8.25 -18.47
CA ASP A 29 12.60 9.59 -18.16
C ASP A 29 14.01 9.51 -17.57
N LYS A 30 14.99 9.76 -18.44
CA LYS A 30 16.42 9.75 -18.15
C LYS A 30 16.86 11.00 -17.37
N ASP A 31 17.55 10.73 -16.27
CA ASP A 31 18.80 11.40 -15.86
C ASP A 31 18.79 12.43 -14.70
N ASN A 32 17.71 12.58 -13.91
CA ASN A 32 17.84 13.32 -12.62
C ASN A 32 16.76 13.05 -11.55
N GLY A 33 15.68 12.33 -11.86
CA GLY A 33 14.63 11.91 -10.89
C GLY A 33 14.68 10.42 -10.52
N ASN A 34 15.71 9.70 -10.97
CA ASN A 34 15.75 8.24 -10.91
C ASN A 34 15.95 7.72 -9.48
N ASP A 35 16.75 8.39 -8.65
CA ASP A 35 17.07 7.90 -7.30
C ASP A 35 15.83 7.87 -6.39
N GLU A 36 14.98 8.89 -6.45
CA GLU A 36 13.73 8.94 -5.68
C GLU A 36 12.71 7.93 -6.21
N LEU A 37 12.62 7.74 -7.53
CA LEU A 37 11.75 6.72 -8.15
C LEU A 37 12.20 5.30 -7.79
N ILE A 38 13.51 5.02 -7.82
CA ILE A 38 14.11 3.76 -7.38
C ILE A 38 13.85 3.56 -5.88
N GLU A 39 13.99 4.60 -5.06
CA GLU A 39 13.72 4.52 -3.62
C GLU A 39 12.24 4.24 -3.34
N ILE A 40 11.32 4.84 -4.10
CA ILE A 40 9.88 4.54 -4.03
C ILE A 40 9.63 3.07 -4.34
N GLU A 41 10.15 2.57 -5.46
CA GLU A 41 9.93 1.18 -5.88
C GLU A 41 10.51 0.18 -4.86
N ASN A 42 11.73 0.41 -4.40
CA ASN A 42 12.35 -0.42 -3.36
C ASN A 42 11.56 -0.40 -2.06
N SER A 43 11.09 0.78 -1.63
CA SER A 43 10.28 0.90 -0.41
C SER A 43 8.94 0.17 -0.56
N PHE A 44 8.33 0.18 -1.76
CA PHE A 44 7.09 -0.55 -2.01
C PHE A 44 7.28 -2.06 -1.88
N TYR A 45 8.29 -2.63 -2.55
CA TYR A 45 8.55 -4.07 -2.49
C TYR A 45 9.03 -4.53 -1.11
N GLU A 46 9.91 -3.76 -0.44
CA GLU A 46 10.29 -4.06 0.95
C GLU A 46 9.06 -4.02 1.88
N GLY A 47 8.14 -3.07 1.65
CA GLY A 47 6.88 -3.00 2.36
C GLY A 47 6.04 -4.26 2.17
N ASP A 48 5.88 -4.73 0.93
CA ASP A 48 5.07 -5.90 0.59
C ASP A 48 5.63 -7.19 1.21
N ASP A 49 6.94 -7.42 1.11
CA ASP A 49 7.63 -8.56 1.70
C ASP A 49 7.45 -8.61 3.23
N LEU A 50 7.47 -7.44 3.88
CA LEU A 50 7.38 -7.33 5.34
C LEU A 50 5.96 -7.37 5.88
N ARG A 51 4.91 -7.43 5.05
CA ARG A 51 3.52 -7.35 5.52
C ARG A 51 3.16 -8.43 6.53
N THR A 52 3.64 -9.65 6.29
CA THR A 52 3.36 -10.83 7.13
C THR A 52 4.38 -10.96 8.26
N GLU A 53 5.64 -10.68 7.99
CA GLU A 53 6.73 -10.85 8.96
C GLU A 53 6.80 -9.69 9.98
N ASN A 54 6.63 -8.45 9.53
CA ASN A 54 6.73 -7.26 10.35
C ASN A 54 5.76 -6.14 9.88
N PRO A 55 4.47 -6.23 10.25
CA PRO A 55 3.44 -5.32 9.78
C PRO A 55 3.68 -3.86 10.20
N LEU A 56 4.40 -3.61 11.30
CA LEU A 56 4.74 -2.24 11.69
C LEU A 56 5.77 -1.63 10.73
N LYS A 57 6.79 -2.39 10.36
CA LYS A 57 7.82 -1.93 9.41
C LYS A 57 7.25 -1.81 7.99
N ALA A 58 6.38 -2.71 7.57
CA ALA A 58 5.68 -2.60 6.30
C ALA A 58 4.82 -1.32 6.20
N ILE A 59 4.12 -0.94 7.28
CA ILE A 59 3.41 0.35 7.34
C ILE A 59 4.40 1.51 7.14
N GLU A 60 5.54 1.52 7.82
CA GLU A 60 6.54 2.59 7.67
C GLU A 60 7.04 2.71 6.22
N MET A 61 7.24 1.57 5.54
CA MET A 61 7.68 1.55 4.15
C MET A 61 6.62 2.08 3.19
N PHE A 62 5.35 1.69 3.35
CA PHE A 62 4.27 2.24 2.54
C PHE A 62 4.01 3.73 2.80
N GLU A 63 4.13 4.19 4.05
CA GLU A 63 4.06 5.62 4.38
C GLU A 63 5.17 6.41 3.67
N LYS A 64 6.37 5.84 3.61
CA LYS A 64 7.50 6.44 2.90
C LYS A 64 7.25 6.55 1.40
N VAL A 65 6.68 5.52 0.77
CA VAL A 65 6.25 5.56 -0.64
C VAL A 65 5.29 6.73 -0.88
N VAL A 66 4.28 6.87 -0.02
CA VAL A 66 3.30 7.95 -0.13
C VAL A 66 3.96 9.32 0.02
N GLU A 67 4.87 9.49 0.98
CA GLU A 67 5.55 10.76 1.20
C GLU A 67 6.45 11.15 0.02
N LEU A 68 7.27 10.21 -0.47
CA LEU A 68 8.19 10.45 -1.58
C LEU A 68 7.41 10.82 -2.84
N GLU A 69 6.42 10.01 -3.22
CA GLU A 69 5.67 10.24 -4.45
C GLU A 69 4.75 11.48 -4.37
N THR A 70 4.32 11.88 -3.18
CA THR A 70 3.64 13.17 -2.99
C THR A 70 4.57 14.36 -3.25
N LYS A 71 5.88 14.23 -3.00
CA LYS A 71 6.87 15.28 -3.31
C LYS A 71 7.13 15.38 -4.82
N LEU A 72 7.06 14.28 -5.56
CA LEU A 72 7.20 14.25 -7.02
C LEU A 72 5.99 14.86 -7.77
N GLY A 73 4.87 15.06 -7.09
CA GLY A 73 3.70 15.76 -7.63
C GLY A 73 2.80 14.85 -8.48
N ASP A 74 2.80 15.05 -9.79
CA ASP A 74 1.84 14.42 -10.73
C ASP A 74 2.25 12.99 -11.15
N GLN A 75 3.49 12.56 -10.85
CA GLN A 75 3.93 11.20 -11.12
C GLN A 75 3.37 10.25 -10.05
N VAL A 76 2.25 9.60 -10.37
CA VAL A 76 1.56 8.68 -9.47
C VAL A 76 1.64 7.26 -10.02
N LYS A 77 2.61 6.46 -9.57
CA LYS A 77 2.78 5.04 -9.92
C LYS A 77 2.51 4.11 -8.73
N TRP A 78 3.06 4.40 -7.55
CA TRP A 78 3.04 3.48 -6.40
C TRP A 78 2.21 3.99 -5.22
N ARG A 79 1.95 5.30 -5.12
CA ARG A 79 1.24 5.95 -4.00
C ARG A 79 -0.16 5.40 -3.82
N PHE A 80 -0.91 5.25 -4.90
CA PHE A 80 -2.29 4.75 -4.81
C PHE A 80 -2.32 3.30 -4.31
N LYS A 81 -1.40 2.47 -4.83
CA LYS A 81 -1.23 1.09 -4.36
C LYS A 81 -0.82 1.09 -2.88
N ALA A 82 0.23 1.83 -2.49
CA ALA A 82 0.67 1.92 -1.10
C ALA A 82 -0.44 2.37 -0.13
N LEU A 83 -1.29 3.32 -0.52
CA LEU A 83 -2.44 3.77 0.28
C LEU A 83 -3.47 2.65 0.50
N GLN A 84 -3.75 1.81 -0.50
CA GLN A 84 -4.64 0.66 -0.34
C GLN A 84 -4.09 -0.34 0.68
N TYR A 85 -2.80 -0.64 0.60
CA TYR A 85 -2.14 -1.53 1.55
C TYR A 85 -2.15 -0.94 2.96
N LEU A 86 -1.92 0.36 3.11
CA LEU A 86 -2.03 1.05 4.40
C LEU A 86 -3.43 0.96 4.99
N VAL A 87 -4.48 1.16 4.20
CA VAL A 87 -5.88 1.03 4.66
C VAL A 87 -6.13 -0.38 5.20
N VAL A 88 -5.74 -1.42 4.44
CA VAL A 88 -5.89 -2.81 4.87
C VAL A 88 -5.10 -3.10 6.13
N MET A 89 -3.85 -2.66 6.20
CA MET A 89 -2.97 -2.90 7.36
C MET A 89 -3.40 -2.13 8.62
N TYR A 90 -3.92 -0.91 8.47
CA TYR A 90 -4.47 -0.17 9.60
C TYR A 90 -5.76 -0.80 10.11
N PHE A 91 -6.57 -1.36 9.22
CA PHE A 91 -7.74 -2.15 9.60
C PHE A 91 -7.35 -3.40 10.40
N THR A 92 -6.39 -4.21 9.91
CA THR A 92 -5.97 -5.44 10.60
C THR A 92 -5.27 -5.17 11.93
N THR A 93 -4.60 -4.03 12.07
CA THR A 93 -3.95 -3.61 13.34
C THR A 93 -4.88 -2.85 14.29
N GLY A 94 -6.17 -2.69 13.95
CA GLY A 94 -7.18 -2.02 14.78
C GLY A 94 -7.02 -0.50 14.88
N LYS A 95 -6.22 0.12 14.00
CA LYS A 95 -5.95 1.56 13.96
C LYS A 95 -6.93 2.27 13.01
N PHE A 96 -8.22 2.22 13.34
CA PHE A 96 -9.29 2.71 12.47
C PHE A 96 -9.20 4.22 12.16
N GLU A 97 -8.74 5.05 13.09
CA GLU A 97 -8.55 6.49 12.85
C GLU A 97 -7.54 6.76 11.73
N LYS A 98 -6.38 6.09 11.79
CA LYS A 98 -5.34 6.22 10.75
C LYS A 98 -5.80 5.65 9.40
N MET A 99 -6.59 4.58 9.44
CA MET A 99 -7.19 4.02 8.24
C MET A 99 -8.09 5.04 7.53
N GLU A 100 -8.95 5.75 8.28
CA GLU A 100 -9.81 6.79 7.73
C GLU A 100 -9.02 7.93 7.10
N ASP A 101 -7.95 8.39 7.77
CA ASP A 101 -7.06 9.44 7.25
C ASP A 101 -6.40 9.03 5.92
N ARG A 102 -5.93 7.78 5.82
CA ARG A 102 -5.34 7.25 4.57
C ARG A 102 -6.37 7.06 3.48
N TYR A 103 -7.57 6.58 3.81
CA TYR A 103 -8.65 6.46 2.85
C TYR A 103 -9.08 7.83 2.30
N ARG A 104 -9.18 8.86 3.16
CA ARG A 104 -9.45 10.24 2.75
C ARG A 104 -8.37 10.80 1.82
N SER A 105 -7.13 10.37 1.98
CA SER A 105 -6.01 10.79 1.11
C SER A 105 -6.07 10.19 -0.30
N MET A 106 -6.94 9.20 -0.54
CA MET A 106 -7.17 8.60 -1.86
C MET A 106 -8.27 9.30 -2.67
N LEU A 107 -9.08 10.17 -2.03
CA LEU A 107 -10.21 10.90 -2.62
C LEU A 107 -9.77 12.25 -3.19
#